data_AF-A0A478FUQ9-F1
#
_entry.id   AF-A0A478FUQ9-F1
#
_cell.length_a   1.000
_cell.length_b   1.000
_cell.length_c   1.000
_cell.angle_alpha   90.00
_cell.angle_beta   90.00
_cell.angle_gamma   90.00
#
_symmetry.space_group_name_H-M   'P 1'
#
loop_
_entity.id
_entity.type
_entity.pdbx_description
1 polymer ?
#
loop_
_entity_poly.entity_id
_entity_poly.type
_entity_poly.pdbx_seq_one_letter_code
_entity_poly.pdbx_strand_id
1 'polypeptide(L)'
;MSTQAIGAAAAGTAVIGGGGATIAYAAGAFNGEKKTTPKIYENFLEYAKERGLGNVILSLAEIKTKLAEKTNSPTYKETIKDNLNNMTSTVTGVQKSVDGDFAEDPNKDEEISQFTHKWCEVVSKKKKTGNGNDKSWLGAEIEQDSEFDPFQKICLKTQEGQQ
;
A
#
# COMPACT_ATOMS: atom_id res chain seq x y z
N MET A 1 23.46 1.64 -53.43
CA MET A 1 24.85 1.75 -52.91
C MET A 1 24.91 2.90 -51.91
N SER A 2 25.77 2.75 -50.91
CA SER A 2 26.26 3.73 -49.93
C SER A 2 25.40 4.04 -48.71
N THR A 3 25.62 3.19 -47.71
CA THR A 3 25.76 3.51 -46.28
C THR A 3 26.67 4.73 -46.02
N GLN A 4 26.24 5.61 -45.13
CA GLN A 4 27.09 6.43 -44.23
C GLN A 4 26.35 6.43 -42.87
N ALA A 5 26.66 5.56 -41.91
CA ALA A 5 27.82 5.54 -41.02
C ALA A 5 27.92 6.76 -40.08
N ILE A 6 27.48 6.51 -38.84
CA ILE A 6 28.07 6.91 -37.55
C ILE A 6 28.04 8.40 -37.16
N GLY A 7 27.39 8.66 -36.02
CA GLY A 7 27.54 9.89 -35.25
C GLY A 7 26.94 9.75 -33.86
N ALA A 8 27.44 8.80 -33.07
CA ALA A 8 27.26 8.80 -31.63
C ALA A 8 27.94 10.05 -31.05
N ALA A 9 27.19 11.13 -30.90
CA ALA A 9 27.62 12.26 -30.08
C ALA A 9 27.21 11.96 -28.64
N ALA A 10 28.12 11.33 -27.92
CA ALA A 10 28.17 11.41 -26.47
C ALA A 10 28.29 12.88 -26.07
N ALA A 11 27.16 13.56 -25.85
CA ALA A 11 27.14 14.80 -25.11
C ALA A 11 27.09 14.42 -23.63
N GLY A 12 28.27 14.29 -23.03
CA GLY A 12 28.44 14.24 -21.60
C GLY A 12 27.82 15.47 -20.97
N THR A 13 26.60 15.35 -20.45
CA THR A 13 26.17 16.20 -19.35
C THR A 13 26.66 15.53 -18.09
N ALA A 14 27.76 16.07 -17.56
CA ALA A 14 28.19 15.83 -16.21
C ALA A 14 26.99 16.05 -15.27
N VAL A 15 26.41 14.96 -14.75
CA VAL A 15 25.48 15.03 -13.62
C VAL A 15 26.35 15.15 -12.38
N ILE A 16 26.92 16.34 -12.20
CA ILE A 16 27.47 16.78 -10.92
C ILE A 16 26.32 17.48 -10.19
N GLY A 17 25.80 16.80 -9.17
CA GLY A 17 24.91 17.40 -8.17
C GLY A 17 23.54 16.74 -8.04
N GLY A 18 23.47 15.68 -7.24
CA GLY A 18 22.33 15.37 -6.37
C GLY A 18 20.97 15.07 -7.00
N GLY A 19 20.70 13.78 -7.21
CA GLY A 19 19.38 13.17 -6.97
C GLY A 19 18.20 13.63 -7.83
N GLY A 20 17.88 12.88 -8.89
CA GLY A 20 16.59 13.02 -9.57
C GLY A 20 16.62 12.56 -11.01
N ALA A 21 16.64 11.24 -11.25
CA ALA A 21 16.41 10.69 -12.57
C ALA A 21 14.95 10.96 -12.97
N THR A 22 14.74 12.04 -13.72
CA THR A 22 13.44 12.38 -14.32
C THR A 22 13.12 11.36 -15.42
N ILE A 23 12.28 10.38 -15.11
CA ILE A 23 11.74 9.44 -16.09
C ILE A 23 10.76 10.21 -16.99
N ALA A 24 11.18 10.52 -18.21
CA ALA A 24 10.34 11.15 -19.23
C ALA A 24 9.50 10.06 -19.94
N TYR A 25 8.21 9.98 -19.65
CA TYR A 25 7.27 9.25 -20.50
C TYR A 25 6.70 10.22 -21.55
N ALA A 26 7.00 9.93 -22.81
CA ALA A 26 6.48 10.65 -23.97
C ALA A 26 5.00 10.29 -24.21
N ALA A 27 4.13 11.29 -24.11
CA ALA A 27 2.82 11.30 -24.76
C ALA A 27 2.56 12.74 -25.26
N GLY A 28 1.91 12.85 -26.41
CA GLY A 28 1.98 13.98 -27.33
C GLY A 28 1.60 15.37 -26.80
N ALA A 29 2.09 16.37 -27.55
CA ALA A 29 1.69 17.76 -27.62
C ALA A 29 0.41 18.15 -26.86
N PHE A 30 0.49 19.14 -25.98
CA PHE A 30 -0.01 20.52 -26.20
C PHE A 30 0.08 21.30 -24.88
N ASN A 31 0.55 22.55 -25.02
CA ASN A 31 0.42 23.68 -24.10
C ASN A 31 1.05 23.61 -22.70
N GLY A 32 1.77 24.68 -22.36
CA GLY A 32 2.54 24.81 -21.14
C GLY A 32 1.68 24.89 -19.89
N GLU A 33 1.70 23.83 -19.10
CA GLU A 33 1.21 23.82 -17.74
C GLU A 33 2.31 23.25 -16.84
N LYS A 34 2.41 23.82 -15.63
CA LYS A 34 3.48 23.55 -14.65
C LYS A 34 3.70 22.05 -14.53
N LYS A 35 4.93 21.59 -14.81
CA LYS A 35 5.35 20.19 -14.60
C LYS A 35 5.23 19.86 -13.11
N THR A 36 4.05 19.49 -12.65
CA THR A 36 3.85 18.86 -11.35
C THR A 36 4.37 17.44 -11.48
N THR A 37 5.60 17.22 -11.03
CA THR A 37 6.12 15.86 -10.85
C THR A 37 5.10 15.10 -10.00
N PRO A 38 4.60 13.93 -10.46
CA PRO A 38 3.63 13.18 -9.69
C PRO A 38 4.25 12.76 -8.36
N LYS A 39 3.48 12.93 -7.27
CA LYS A 39 3.92 12.54 -5.94
C LYS A 39 4.08 11.02 -5.89
N ILE A 40 5.21 10.59 -5.33
CA ILE A 40 5.57 9.19 -5.15
C ILE A 40 5.52 8.83 -3.66
N TYR A 41 5.29 7.56 -3.37
CA TYR A 41 5.15 7.02 -2.01
C TYR A 41 5.99 5.76 -1.85
N GLU A 42 6.67 5.59 -0.72
CA GLU A 42 7.49 4.41 -0.43
C GLU A 42 6.62 3.19 -0.16
N ASN A 43 5.49 3.37 0.53
CA ASN A 43 4.61 2.30 0.99
C ASN A 43 3.17 2.78 1.25
N PHE A 44 2.28 1.86 1.62
CA PHE A 44 0.87 2.14 1.84
C PHE A 44 0.62 3.05 3.04
N LEU A 45 1.40 2.91 4.12
CA LEU A 45 1.21 3.74 5.31
C LEU A 45 1.60 5.20 5.05
N GLU A 46 2.67 5.43 4.29
CA GLU A 46 3.06 6.78 3.86
C GLU A 46 1.96 7.41 3.01
N TYR A 47 1.43 6.66 2.02
CA TYR A 47 0.31 7.12 1.22
C TYR A 47 -0.91 7.47 2.08
N ALA A 48 -1.31 6.58 2.98
CA ALA A 48 -2.43 6.79 3.89
C ALA A 48 -2.25 8.03 4.77
N LYS A 49 -1.05 8.24 5.32
CA LYS A 49 -0.72 9.41 6.14
C LYS A 49 -0.85 10.70 5.34
N GLU A 50 -0.29 10.74 4.14
CA GLU A 50 -0.32 11.92 3.27
C GLU A 50 -1.72 12.25 2.74
N ARG A 51 -2.63 11.28 2.73
CA ARG A 51 -4.04 11.44 2.32
C ARG A 51 -4.99 11.66 3.50
N GLY A 52 -4.49 11.65 4.74
CA GLY A 52 -5.34 11.79 5.93
C GLY A 52 -6.25 10.59 6.18
N LEU A 53 -5.92 9.41 5.65
CA LEU A 53 -6.70 8.18 5.82
C LEU A 53 -6.38 7.47 7.15
N GLY A 54 -5.22 7.77 7.72
CA GLY A 54 -4.70 7.19 8.95
C GLY A 54 -3.19 7.28 8.98
N ASN A 55 -2.61 7.49 10.16
CA ASN A 55 -1.16 7.69 10.33
C ASN A 55 -0.46 6.56 11.10
N VAL A 56 -1.22 5.64 11.68
CA VAL A 56 -0.73 4.51 12.49
C VAL A 56 -1.63 3.30 12.24
N ILE A 57 -1.05 2.09 12.26
CA ILE A 57 -1.81 0.85 12.22
C ILE A 57 -2.37 0.47 13.60
N LEU A 58 -3.48 -0.25 13.65
CA LEU A 58 -4.02 -0.81 14.90
C LEU A 58 -3.02 -1.78 15.53
N SER A 59 -2.82 -1.64 16.84
CA SER A 59 -2.07 -2.62 17.63
C SER A 59 -2.87 -3.91 17.78
N LEU A 60 -2.19 -5.00 18.13
CA LEU A 60 -2.84 -6.28 18.43
C LEU A 60 -3.97 -6.14 19.48
N ALA A 61 -3.76 -5.35 20.52
CA ALA A 61 -4.77 -5.13 21.56
C ALA A 61 -6.01 -4.42 21.00
N GLU A 62 -5.83 -3.42 20.13
CA GLU A 62 -6.95 -2.71 19.50
C GLU A 62 -7.71 -3.60 18.52
N ILE A 63 -7.01 -4.46 17.77
CA ILE A 63 -7.63 -5.46 16.89
C ILE A 63 -8.49 -6.43 17.72
N LYS A 64 -7.98 -6.91 18.85
CA LYS A 64 -8.75 -7.77 19.77
C LYS A 64 -9.99 -7.06 20.32
N THR A 65 -9.86 -5.81 20.73
CA THR A 65 -11.00 -5.00 21.19
C THR A 65 -12.04 -4.87 20.09
N LYS A 66 -11.64 -4.50 18.87
CA LYS A 66 -12.57 -4.37 17.73
C LYS A 66 -13.22 -5.69 17.33
N LEU A 67 -12.52 -6.82 17.43
CA LEU A 67 -13.10 -8.14 17.19
C LEU A 67 -14.21 -8.50 18.19
N ALA A 68 -14.09 -8.03 19.43
CA ALA A 68 -15.10 -8.25 20.47
C ALA A 68 -16.32 -7.31 20.33
N GLU A 69 -16.22 -6.22 19.55
CA GLU A 69 -17.32 -5.29 19.31
C GLU A 69 -18.37 -5.91 18.38
N LYS A 70 -19.56 -6.18 18.93
CA LYS A 70 -20.73 -6.71 18.18
C LYS A 70 -21.75 -5.64 17.78
N THR A 71 -21.51 -4.37 18.11
CA THR A 71 -22.52 -3.30 18.02
C THR A 71 -22.52 -2.56 16.69
N ASN A 72 -21.45 -2.67 15.90
CA ASN A 72 -21.29 -1.98 14.62
C ASN A 72 -21.66 -2.93 13.46
N SER A 73 -22.31 -2.42 12.42
CA SER A 73 -22.63 -3.18 11.19
C SER A 73 -22.05 -2.47 9.96
N PRO A 74 -21.22 -3.13 9.14
CA PRO A 74 -20.66 -4.46 9.37
C PRO A 74 -19.76 -4.47 10.62
N THR A 75 -19.71 -5.60 11.32
CA THR A 75 -18.79 -5.78 12.44
C THR A 75 -17.35 -5.76 11.92
N TYR A 76 -16.40 -5.49 12.80
CA TYR A 76 -14.99 -5.56 12.43
C TYR A 76 -14.59 -6.99 11.99
N LYS A 77 -15.17 -8.01 12.66
CA LYS A 77 -14.98 -9.42 12.31
C LYS A 77 -15.50 -9.74 10.90
N GLU A 78 -16.69 -9.26 10.54
CA GLU A 78 -17.22 -9.39 9.17
C GLU A 78 -16.35 -8.64 8.16
N THR A 79 -15.89 -7.44 8.50
CA THR A 79 -15.01 -6.65 7.61
C THR A 79 -13.73 -7.41 7.28
N ILE A 80 -13.10 -8.07 8.25
CA ILE A 80 -11.92 -8.93 7.99
C ILE A 80 -12.32 -10.11 7.11
N LYS A 81 -13.40 -10.81 7.46
CA LYS A 81 -13.88 -12.00 6.72
C LYS A 81 -14.11 -11.69 5.24
N ASP A 82 -14.85 -10.62 4.95
CA ASP A 82 -15.23 -10.24 3.58
C ASP A 82 -14.02 -9.85 2.71
N ASN A 83 -12.92 -9.48 3.36
CA ASN A 83 -11.69 -9.04 2.70
C ASN A 83 -10.56 -10.07 2.74
N LEU A 84 -10.79 -11.25 3.35
CA LEU A 84 -9.77 -12.26 3.58
C LEU A 84 -9.10 -12.73 2.28
N ASN A 85 -9.85 -12.81 1.17
CA ASN A 85 -9.34 -13.16 -0.14
C ASN A 85 -8.36 -12.13 -0.72
N ASN A 86 -8.53 -10.86 -0.36
CA ASN A 86 -7.67 -9.76 -0.77
C ASN A 86 -6.44 -9.60 0.13
N MET A 87 -6.37 -10.29 1.27
CA MET A 87 -5.21 -10.32 2.15
C MET A 87 -4.17 -11.33 1.64
N THR A 88 -3.49 -11.00 0.53
CA THR A 88 -2.61 -11.92 -0.23
C THR A 88 -1.15 -11.90 0.19
N SER A 89 -0.69 -10.82 0.83
CA SER A 89 0.66 -10.65 1.33
C SER A 89 1.04 -11.79 2.27
N THR A 90 2.21 -12.38 2.02
CA THR A 90 2.70 -13.51 2.82
C THR A 90 3.11 -13.03 4.21
N VAL A 91 2.58 -13.72 5.22
CA VAL A 91 2.88 -13.47 6.62
C VAL A 91 3.56 -14.71 7.22
N THR A 92 4.64 -14.53 7.97
CA THR A 92 5.39 -15.61 8.61
C THR A 92 5.03 -15.74 10.09
N GLY A 93 5.01 -16.97 10.61
CA GLY A 93 4.83 -17.24 12.05
C GLY A 93 3.39 -17.25 12.55
N VAL A 94 2.41 -17.05 11.66
CA VAL A 94 0.97 -17.16 11.94
C VAL A 94 0.28 -17.77 10.72
N GLN A 95 -0.72 -18.62 10.94
CA GLN A 95 -1.52 -19.18 9.87
C GLN A 95 -2.57 -18.15 9.43
N LYS A 96 -2.77 -18.02 8.11
CA LYS A 96 -3.89 -17.23 7.57
C LYS A 96 -5.20 -17.90 7.98
N SER A 97 -6.08 -17.12 8.60
CA SER A 97 -7.44 -17.57 8.94
C SER A 97 -8.19 -17.98 7.67
N VAL A 98 -9.13 -18.90 7.81
CA VAL A 98 -10.06 -19.32 6.76
C VAL A 98 -11.49 -18.91 7.14
N ASP A 99 -12.42 -18.87 6.17
CA ASP A 99 -13.81 -18.45 6.40
C ASP A 99 -14.48 -19.15 7.60
N GLY A 100 -14.16 -20.43 7.82
CA GLY A 100 -14.68 -21.22 8.94
C GLY A 100 -14.21 -20.74 10.33
N ASP A 101 -13.06 -20.06 10.41
CA ASP A 101 -12.55 -19.50 11.68
C ASP A 101 -13.39 -18.31 12.15
N PHE A 102 -14.18 -17.68 11.27
CA PHE A 102 -15.02 -16.53 11.61
C PHE A 102 -16.38 -16.92 12.21
N ALA A 103 -16.60 -18.19 12.53
CA ALA A 103 -17.72 -18.61 13.37
C ALA A 103 -17.66 -17.95 14.76
N GLU A 104 -18.74 -18.01 15.54
CA GLU A 104 -18.79 -17.52 16.93
C GLU A 104 -18.00 -18.45 17.89
N ASP A 105 -16.71 -18.65 17.62
CA ASP A 105 -15.76 -19.34 18.49
C ASP A 105 -14.73 -18.32 19.04
N PRO A 106 -14.75 -18.02 20.35
CA PRO A 106 -13.81 -17.07 20.95
C PRO A 106 -12.35 -17.55 20.88
N ASN A 107 -12.10 -18.85 20.71
CA ASN A 107 -10.73 -19.36 20.55
C ASN A 107 -10.11 -18.92 19.22
N LYS A 108 -10.96 -18.66 18.22
CA LYS A 108 -10.54 -18.20 16.89
C LYS A 108 -10.25 -16.71 16.82
N ASP A 109 -10.83 -15.92 17.72
CA ASP A 109 -10.58 -14.47 17.75
C ASP A 109 -9.11 -14.15 18.07
N GLU A 110 -8.44 -14.99 18.88
CA GLU A 110 -7.00 -14.86 19.13
C GLU A 110 -6.21 -15.07 17.83
N GLU A 111 -6.45 -16.16 17.11
CA GLU A 111 -5.78 -16.48 15.84
C GLU A 111 -6.03 -15.40 14.78
N ILE A 112 -7.29 -14.97 14.63
CA ILE A 112 -7.69 -13.91 13.70
C ILE A 112 -6.97 -12.60 14.05
N SER A 113 -6.91 -12.23 15.34
CA SER A 113 -6.24 -11.00 15.76
C SER A 113 -4.75 -11.01 15.46
N GLN A 114 -4.07 -12.14 15.70
CA GLN A 114 -2.64 -12.30 15.47
C GLN A 114 -2.32 -12.26 13.97
N PHE A 115 -3.07 -13.00 13.15
CA PHE A 115 -2.94 -12.98 11.70
C PHE A 115 -3.16 -11.56 11.15
N THR A 116 -4.27 -10.93 11.53
CA THR A 116 -4.64 -9.60 11.04
C THR A 116 -3.56 -8.56 11.40
N HIS A 117 -3.10 -8.56 12.65
CA HIS A 117 -2.03 -7.65 13.09
C HIS A 117 -0.76 -7.83 12.26
N LYS A 118 -0.32 -9.07 12.10
CA LYS A 118 0.89 -9.38 11.32
C LYS A 118 0.75 -9.04 9.85
N TRP A 119 -0.43 -9.25 9.26
CA TRP A 119 -0.73 -8.83 7.91
C TRP A 119 -0.65 -7.30 7.77
N CYS A 120 -1.23 -6.54 8.70
CA CYS A 120 -1.12 -5.08 8.73
C CYS A 120 0.34 -4.59 8.84
N GLU A 121 1.18 -5.25 9.64
CA GLU A 121 2.62 -4.94 9.74
C GLU A 121 3.37 -5.13 8.42
N VAL A 122 3.02 -6.18 7.66
CA VAL A 122 3.63 -6.48 6.35
C VAL A 122 3.13 -5.51 5.29
N VAL A 123 1.81 -5.35 5.17
CA VAL A 123 1.17 -4.59 4.09
C VAL A 123 1.40 -3.09 4.24
N SER A 124 1.45 -2.56 5.48
CA SER A 124 1.83 -1.16 5.71
C SER A 124 3.19 -0.78 5.10
N LYS A 125 4.10 -1.75 5.00
CA LYS A 125 5.47 -1.60 4.46
C LYS A 125 5.59 -2.12 3.03
N LYS A 126 4.49 -2.46 2.37
CA LYS A 126 4.49 -3.03 1.02
C LYS A 126 5.14 -2.06 0.03
N LYS A 127 6.26 -2.50 -0.55
CA LYS A 127 7.00 -1.79 -1.59
C LYS A 127 6.57 -2.29 -2.96
N LYS A 128 6.65 -1.42 -3.96
CA LYS A 128 6.36 -1.78 -5.35
C LYS A 128 7.41 -2.75 -5.85
N THR A 129 6.99 -3.91 -6.36
CA THR A 129 7.90 -4.93 -6.88
C THR A 129 8.27 -4.67 -8.35
N GLY A 130 9.55 -4.83 -8.68
CA GLY A 130 10.03 -5.07 -10.04
C GLY A 130 11.49 -4.68 -10.29
N ASN A 131 12.01 -5.08 -11.46
CA ASN A 131 13.44 -5.13 -11.81
C ASN A 131 14.15 -3.77 -12.01
N GLY A 132 14.01 -2.83 -11.09
CA GLY A 132 14.77 -1.56 -11.12
C GLY A 132 14.87 -0.95 -9.74
N ASN A 133 16.06 -0.46 -9.40
CA ASN A 133 16.31 0.31 -8.18
C ASN A 133 15.46 1.58 -8.21
N ASP A 134 14.70 1.82 -7.14
CA ASP A 134 13.75 2.93 -6.94
C ASP A 134 12.38 2.82 -7.65
N LYS A 135 11.59 1.82 -7.26
CA LYS A 135 10.14 1.81 -7.52
C LYS A 135 9.39 2.33 -6.31
N SER A 136 9.19 3.64 -6.26
CA SER A 136 8.14 4.22 -5.44
C SER A 136 6.78 4.04 -6.14
N TRP A 137 5.73 4.00 -5.35
CA TRP A 137 4.35 3.93 -5.81
C TRP A 137 3.85 5.30 -6.28
N LEU A 138 3.06 5.33 -7.34
CA LEU A 138 2.13 6.44 -7.59
C LEU A 138 0.84 6.22 -6.79
N GLY A 139 0.17 7.30 -6.39
CA GLY A 139 -1.09 7.20 -5.63
C GLY A 139 -2.16 6.35 -6.32
N ALA A 140 -2.34 6.55 -7.64
CA ALA A 140 -3.28 5.76 -8.44
C ALA A 140 -2.92 4.26 -8.51
N GLU A 141 -1.63 3.91 -8.40
CA GLU A 141 -1.20 2.51 -8.39
C GLU A 141 -1.49 1.85 -7.03
N ILE A 142 -1.37 2.61 -5.93
CA ILE A 142 -1.77 2.13 -4.59
C ILE A 142 -3.27 1.91 -4.54
N GLU A 143 -4.07 2.86 -5.04
CA GLU A 143 -5.53 2.74 -5.06
C GLU A 143 -6.04 1.57 -5.92
N GLN A 144 -5.25 1.12 -6.90
CA GLN A 144 -5.54 -0.04 -7.73
C GLN A 144 -5.03 -1.36 -7.14
N ASP A 145 -4.15 -1.33 -6.13
CA ASP A 145 -3.66 -2.54 -5.50
C ASP A 145 -4.76 -3.17 -4.64
N SER A 146 -5.05 -4.45 -4.87
CA SER A 146 -6.13 -5.18 -4.23
C SER A 146 -6.01 -5.24 -2.70
N GLU A 147 -4.79 -5.08 -2.17
CA GLU A 147 -4.55 -5.11 -0.72
C GLU A 147 -4.71 -3.75 -0.05
N PHE A 148 -4.83 -2.65 -0.81
CA PHE A 148 -4.89 -1.32 -0.24
C PHE A 148 -6.25 -1.02 0.41
N ASP A 149 -7.36 -1.34 -0.27
CA ASP A 149 -8.71 -1.18 0.29
C ASP A 149 -8.90 -1.93 1.63
N PRO A 150 -8.54 -3.23 1.75
CA PRO A 150 -8.61 -3.92 3.04
C PRO A 150 -7.61 -3.37 4.05
N PHE A 151 -6.42 -2.93 3.63
CA PHE A 151 -5.47 -2.28 4.53
C PHE A 151 -6.06 -1.01 5.14
N GLN A 152 -6.69 -0.17 4.33
CA GLN A 152 -7.33 1.05 4.81
C GLN A 152 -8.44 0.77 5.82
N LYS A 153 -9.31 -0.22 5.53
CA LYS A 153 -10.48 -0.54 6.36
C LYS A 153 -10.13 -1.27 7.65
N ILE A 154 -9.15 -2.17 7.59
CA ILE A 154 -8.84 -3.10 8.67
C ILE A 154 -7.68 -2.61 9.52
N CYS A 155 -6.65 -2.01 8.91
CA CYS A 155 -5.40 -1.77 9.60
C CYS A 155 -5.26 -0.36 10.16
N LEU A 156 -5.86 0.65 9.54
CA LEU A 156 -5.60 2.04 9.92
C LEU A 156 -6.43 2.44 11.13
N LYS A 157 -5.78 3.16 12.05
CA LYS A 157 -6.51 3.98 13.02
C LYS A 157 -7.14 5.13 12.26
N THR A 158 -8.46 5.10 12.12
CA THR A 158 -9.21 6.30 11.74
C THR A 158 -8.84 7.40 12.74
N GLN A 159 -8.56 8.61 12.26
CA GLN A 159 -8.40 9.75 13.15
C GLN A 159 -9.75 10.05 13.79
N GLU A 160 -10.06 9.39 14.91
CA GLU A 160 -11.15 9.80 15.78
C GLU A 160 -10.72 11.10 16.46
N GLY A 161 -11.19 12.24 15.93
CA GLY A 161 -11.09 13.54 16.60
C GLY A 161 -10.60 14.72 15.75
N GLN A 162 -11.35 15.11 14.73
CA GLN A 162 -11.64 16.52 14.45
C GLN A 162 -13.13 16.65 14.08
N GLN A 163 -14.00 16.52 15.08
CA GLN A 163 -15.34 17.10 15.09
C GLN A 163 -15.41 18.10 16.23
#